data_AF-A0A9P6D9F6-F1
#
_entry.id   AF-A0A9P6D9F6-F1
#
_cell.length_a   1.000
_cell.length_b   1.000
_cell.length_c   1.000
_cell.angle_alpha   90.00
_cell.angle_beta   90.00
_cell.angle_gamma   90.00
#
_symmetry.space_group_name_H-M   'P 1'
#
loop_
_entity.id
_entity.type
_entity.pdbx_description
1 polymer ?
#
loop_
_entity_poly.entity_id
_entity_poly.type
_entity_poly.pdbx_seq_one_letter_code
_entity_poly.pdbx_strand_id
1 'polypeptide(L)'
;YIAIDKGCALLKHIVRQGHWPAWEPTTRIIVDSYHYINHRVSDYLCQTWCNPAPLNGDAPNLVVVANDKQGNPYYKRAFNTQACEQLNTWIRGFQTVLNQMTVSNFDFTMHMLLFLHTEHVIAKQEEKQRKLAAGIEVIDESEDEDESEDEED
;
A
#
# COMPACT_ATOMS: atom_id res chain seq x y z
N TYR A 1 10.13 4.38 -7.44
CA TYR A 1 9.45 4.80 -6.19
C TYR A 1 9.48 3.65 -5.21
N ILE A 2 9.58 3.94 -3.93
CA ILE A 2 9.48 2.96 -2.84
C ILE A 2 8.38 3.49 -1.91
N ALA A 3 7.30 2.73 -1.73
CA ALA A 3 6.18 3.11 -0.86
C ALA A 3 6.32 2.41 0.50
N ILE A 4 6.40 3.19 1.58
CA ILE A 4 6.56 2.68 2.95
C ILE A 4 5.75 3.60 3.86
N ASP A 5 4.90 3.06 4.74
CA ASP A 5 4.15 3.86 5.73
C ASP A 5 5.11 4.80 6.50
N LYS A 6 6.11 4.24 7.19
CA LYS A 6 7.14 5.02 7.90
C LYS A 6 8.29 5.52 7.02
N GLY A 7 8.05 5.72 5.72
CA GLY A 7 9.06 6.16 4.75
C GLY A 7 9.73 7.49 5.13
N CYS A 8 9.00 8.41 5.75
CA CYS A 8 9.55 9.67 6.26
C CYS A 8 10.65 9.46 7.32
N ALA A 9 10.51 8.48 8.20
CA ALA A 9 11.51 8.18 9.22
C ALA A 9 12.79 7.59 8.60
N LEU A 10 12.62 6.68 7.64
CA LEU A 10 13.72 6.13 6.85
C LEU A 10 14.47 7.24 6.11
N LEU A 11 13.76 8.14 5.43
CA LEU A 11 14.36 9.26 4.71
C LEU A 11 15.15 10.18 5.67
N LYS A 12 14.56 10.55 6.81
CA LYS A 12 15.25 11.36 7.84
C LYS A 12 16.53 10.67 8.32
N HIS A 13 16.50 9.36 8.51
CA HIS A 13 17.70 8.60 8.88
C HIS A 13 18.77 8.65 7.78
N ILE A 14 18.43 8.35 6.53
CA ILE A 14 19.36 8.36 5.38
C ILE A 14 20.00 9.75 5.20
N VAL A 15 19.20 10.82 5.32
CA VAL A 15 19.71 12.21 5.24
C VAL A 15 20.67 12.51 6.38
N ARG A 16 20.34 12.13 7.62
CA ARG A 16 21.22 12.33 8.79
C ARG A 16 22.55 11.60 8.66
N GLN A 17 22.57 10.43 8.02
CA GLN A 17 23.79 9.68 7.73
C GLN A 17 24.59 10.25 6.54
N GLY A 18 24.07 11.28 5.85
CA GLY A 18 24.72 11.87 4.67
C GLY A 18 24.65 11.01 3.41
N HIS A 19 23.81 9.97 3.39
CA HIS A 19 23.72 9.02 2.29
C HIS A 19 22.71 9.45 1.21
N TRP A 20 21.83 10.42 1.51
CA TRP A 20 20.76 10.83 0.60
C TRP A 20 21.22 11.23 -0.81
N PRO A 21 22.33 11.96 -1.01
CA PRO A 21 22.77 12.35 -2.36
C PRO A 21 23.01 11.18 -3.33
N ALA A 22 23.31 9.97 -2.81
CA ALA A 22 23.49 8.79 -3.63
C ALA A 22 22.15 8.19 -4.12
N TRP A 23 21.06 8.44 -3.40
CA TRP A 23 19.73 7.86 -3.65
C TRP A 23 18.79 8.86 -4.33
N GLU A 24 18.94 10.16 -4.06
CA GLU A 24 18.10 11.24 -4.58
C GLU A 24 17.83 11.17 -6.10
N PRO A 25 18.81 10.86 -6.97
CA PRO A 25 18.59 10.90 -8.41
C PRO A 25 17.73 9.74 -8.94
N THR A 26 17.72 8.60 -8.24
CA THR A 26 17.13 7.35 -8.73
C THR A 26 15.94 6.89 -7.88
N THR A 27 15.82 7.41 -6.66
CA THR A 27 14.89 6.90 -5.65
C THR A 27 14.01 8.00 -5.10
N ARG A 28 12.72 7.67 -4.96
CA ARG A 28 11.72 8.49 -4.30
C ARG A 28 11.01 7.63 -3.28
N ILE A 29 11.06 8.03 -2.01
CA ILE A 29 10.43 7.31 -0.89
C ILE A 29 9.10 7.99 -0.62
N ILE A 30 7.99 7.37 -0.99
CA ILE A 30 6.65 7.92 -0.76
C ILE A 30 6.00 7.26 0.44
N VAL A 31 5.15 8.02 1.14
CA VAL A 31 4.29 7.50 2.22
C VAL A 31 2.85 7.44 1.73
N ASP A 32 1.97 6.71 2.41
CA ASP A 32 0.55 6.77 2.09
C ASP A 32 -0.03 8.15 2.42
N SER A 33 -1.24 8.43 1.92
CA SER A 33 -1.82 9.75 2.12
C SER A 33 -2.26 10.06 3.54
N TYR A 34 -2.68 9.03 4.29
CA TYR A 34 -3.08 9.22 5.68
C TYR A 34 -1.85 9.58 6.52
N HIS A 35 -0.72 8.93 6.27
CA HIS A 35 0.56 9.35 6.84
C HIS A 35 0.94 10.76 6.40
N TYR A 36 0.80 11.09 5.11
CA TYR A 36 1.18 12.39 4.56
C TYR A 36 0.43 13.57 5.19
N ILE A 37 -0.90 13.46 5.38
CA ILE A 37 -1.71 14.56 5.95
C ILE A 37 -1.35 14.90 7.39
N ASN A 38 -0.69 13.99 8.11
CA ASN A 38 -0.22 14.22 9.47
C ASN A 38 1.09 15.01 9.53
N HIS A 39 1.75 15.28 8.39
CA HIS A 39 2.94 16.12 8.35
C HIS A 39 2.60 17.60 8.39
N ARG A 40 3.42 18.36 9.11
CA ARG A 40 3.34 19.83 9.10
C ARG A 40 3.83 20.36 7.76
N VAL A 41 3.25 21.48 7.32
CA VAL A 41 3.67 22.20 6.10
C VAL A 41 5.15 22.62 6.17
N SER A 42 5.68 22.83 7.38
CA SER A 42 7.09 23.18 7.61
C SER A 42 8.07 22.00 7.52
N ASP A 43 7.61 20.74 7.42
CA ASP A 43 8.48 19.59 7.18
C ASP A 43 8.86 19.51 5.70
N TYR A 44 9.76 20.41 5.27
CA TYR A 44 10.18 20.55 3.87
C TYR A 44 10.72 19.24 3.29
N LEU A 45 11.40 18.44 4.11
CA LEU A 45 11.92 17.15 3.67
C LEU A 45 10.78 16.21 3.28
N CYS A 46 9.79 16.05 4.15
CA CYS A 46 8.63 15.18 3.86
C CYS A 46 7.75 15.74 2.74
N GLN A 47 7.52 17.05 2.68
CA GLN A 47 6.73 17.68 1.62
C GLN A 47 7.36 17.49 0.23
N THR A 48 8.70 17.53 0.15
CA THR A 48 9.42 17.42 -1.12
C THR A 48 9.58 15.97 -1.58
N TRP A 49 9.86 15.07 -0.63
CA TRP A 49 10.35 13.74 -0.98
C TRP A 49 9.38 12.61 -0.67
N CYS A 50 8.40 12.83 0.22
CA CYS A 50 7.46 11.81 0.66
C CYS A 50 6.04 11.95 0.10
N ASN A 51 5.77 13.00 -0.70
CA ASN A 51 4.44 13.26 -1.25
C ASN A 51 3.96 12.10 -2.15
N PRO A 52 2.84 11.41 -1.80
CA PRO A 52 2.31 10.32 -2.62
C PRO A 52 1.66 10.76 -3.93
N ALA A 53 1.33 12.04 -4.10
CA ALA A 53 0.59 12.54 -5.25
C ALA A 53 0.98 13.99 -5.59
N PRO A 54 2.24 14.24 -6.00
CA PRO A 54 2.67 15.57 -6.38
C PRO A 54 1.96 16.02 -7.66
N LEU A 55 1.35 17.22 -7.62
CA LEU A 55 0.60 17.80 -8.74
C LEU A 55 1.46 18.71 -9.64
N ASN A 56 2.74 18.87 -9.32
CA ASN A 56 3.68 19.72 -10.05
C ASN A 56 4.34 19.01 -11.25
N GLY A 57 3.99 17.75 -11.52
CA GLY A 57 4.54 16.97 -12.62
C GLY A 57 5.86 16.24 -12.32
N ASP A 58 6.40 16.34 -11.10
CA ASP A 58 7.66 15.68 -10.72
C ASP A 58 7.54 14.15 -10.62
N ALA A 59 6.31 13.64 -10.48
CA ALA A 59 6.04 12.21 -10.41
C ALA A 59 4.82 11.81 -11.26
N PRO A 60 4.92 11.87 -12.61
CA PRO A 60 3.79 11.61 -13.50
C PRO A 60 3.29 10.16 -13.40
N ASN A 61 4.14 9.24 -12.93
CA ASN A 61 3.77 7.84 -12.75
C ASN A 61 3.03 7.56 -11.43
N LEU A 62 2.88 8.54 -10.53
CA LEU A 62 2.12 8.40 -9.28
C LEU A 62 0.68 8.87 -9.39
N VAL A 63 0.37 9.70 -10.39
CA VAL A 63 -0.94 10.33 -10.55
C VAL A 63 -1.41 10.13 -12.00
N VAL A 64 -2.57 9.49 -12.16
CA VAL A 64 -3.24 9.30 -13.44
C VAL A 64 -4.45 10.22 -13.54
N VAL A 65 -4.75 10.71 -14.74
CA VAL A 65 -5.98 11.45 -15.00
C VAL A 65 -7.10 10.45 -15.27
N ALA A 66 -8.20 10.57 -14.53
CA ALA A 66 -9.43 9.81 -14.71
C ALA A 66 -10.60 10.78 -14.95
N ASN A 67 -11.70 10.29 -15.51
CA ASN A 67 -12.92 11.08 -15.68
C ASN A 67 -13.96 10.68 -14.62
N ASP A 68 -14.59 11.68 -14.02
CA ASP A 68 -15.71 11.45 -13.10
C ASP A 68 -16.98 11.02 -13.87
N LYS A 69 -18.08 10.80 -13.13
CA LYS A 69 -19.39 10.41 -13.73
C LYS A 69 -19.96 11.47 -14.67
N GLN A 70 -19.49 12.72 -14.59
CA GLN A 70 -19.92 13.85 -15.41
C GLN A 70 -18.98 14.08 -16.60
N GLY A 71 -17.90 13.29 -16.71
CA GLY A 71 -16.88 13.41 -17.76
C GLY A 71 -15.80 14.45 -17.47
N ASN A 72 -15.76 15.04 -16.26
CA ASN A 72 -14.72 15.99 -15.91
C ASN A 72 -13.43 15.26 -15.51
N PRO A 73 -12.25 15.75 -15.96
CA PRO A 73 -10.99 15.16 -15.57
C PRO A 73 -10.70 15.43 -14.09
N TYR A 74 -10.26 14.41 -13.38
CA TYR A 74 -9.73 14.49 -12.01
C TYR A 74 -8.45 13.67 -11.88
N TYR A 75 -7.61 14.05 -10.93
CA TYR A 75 -6.36 13.35 -10.65
C TYR A 75 -6.61 12.23 -9.64
N LYS A 76 -6.30 10.99 -10.03
CA LYS A 76 -6.35 9.81 -9.18
C LYS A 76 -4.94 9.28 -8.97
N ARG A 77 -4.66 8.70 -7.80
CA ARG A 77 -3.40 8.00 -7.58
C ARG A 77 -3.31 6.75 -8.46
N ALA A 78 -2.14 6.51 -9.03
CA ALA A 78 -1.86 5.33 -9.85
C ALA A 78 -1.82 4.04 -9.01
N PHE A 79 -1.44 4.15 -7.73
CA PHE A 79 -1.30 3.04 -6.80
C PHE A 79 -2.28 3.15 -5.64
N ASN A 80 -2.77 2.00 -5.18
CA ASN A 80 -3.65 1.90 -4.02
C ASN A 80 -2.86 1.39 -2.80
N THR A 81 -2.31 2.33 -2.02
CA THR A 81 -1.52 2.01 -0.82
C THR A 81 -2.33 1.29 0.26
N GLN A 82 -3.65 1.53 0.34
CA GLN A 82 -4.54 0.85 1.28
C GLN A 82 -4.72 -0.63 0.89
N ALA A 83 -4.88 -0.93 -0.39
CA ALA A 83 -4.91 -2.31 -0.86
C ALA A 83 -3.58 -3.03 -0.62
N CYS A 84 -2.44 -2.32 -0.77
CA CYS A 84 -1.13 -2.86 -0.40
C CYS A 84 -1.05 -3.20 1.10
N GLU A 85 -1.58 -2.35 1.97
CA GLU A 85 -1.61 -2.58 3.40
C GLU A 85 -2.44 -3.82 3.76
N GLN A 86 -3.66 -3.93 3.22
CA GLN A 86 -4.50 -5.12 3.41
C GLN A 86 -3.82 -6.40 2.92
N LEU A 87 -3.16 -6.36 1.75
CA LEU A 87 -2.41 -7.49 1.24
C LEU A 87 -1.23 -7.86 2.15
N ASN A 88 -0.51 -6.87 2.69
CA ASN A 88 0.59 -7.10 3.63
C ASN A 88 0.09 -7.71 4.95
N THR A 89 -1.06 -7.28 5.46
CA THR A 89 -1.70 -7.89 6.63
C THR A 89 -2.06 -9.35 6.36
N TRP A 90 -2.65 -9.64 5.19
CA TRP A 90 -2.95 -11.03 4.82
C TRP A 90 -1.69 -11.90 4.69
N ILE A 91 -0.61 -11.39 4.06
CA ILE A 91 0.66 -12.10 3.94
C ILE A 91 1.30 -12.35 5.32
N ARG A 92 1.11 -11.44 6.28
CA ARG A 92 1.67 -11.55 7.63
C ARG A 92 1.26 -12.86 8.33
N GLY A 93 0.05 -13.36 8.09
CA GLY A 93 -0.40 -14.66 8.61
C GLY A 93 0.50 -15.85 8.21
N PHE A 94 1.28 -15.72 7.14
CA PHE A 94 2.20 -16.76 6.65
C PHE A 94 3.66 -16.50 7.01
N GLN A 95 3.96 -15.41 7.72
CA GLN A 95 5.32 -14.91 7.93
C GLN A 95 6.26 -15.96 8.56
N THR A 96 5.78 -16.74 9.53
CA THR A 96 6.59 -17.76 10.23
C THR A 96 7.13 -18.82 9.27
N VAL A 97 6.28 -19.32 8.37
CA VAL A 97 6.64 -20.32 7.37
C VAL A 97 7.53 -19.69 6.29
N LEU A 98 7.14 -18.51 5.79
CA LEU A 98 7.87 -17.80 4.73
C LEU A 98 9.32 -17.47 5.15
N ASN A 99 9.54 -17.07 6.40
CA ASN A 99 10.86 -16.70 6.92
C ASN A 99 11.84 -17.88 7.01
N GLN A 100 11.37 -19.12 7.01
CA GLN A 100 12.20 -20.32 7.11
C GLN A 100 12.55 -20.92 5.74
N MET A 101 12.03 -20.37 4.65
CA MET A 101 12.22 -20.90 3.31
C MET A 101 13.54 -20.46 2.68
N THR A 102 14.07 -21.29 1.80
CA THR A 102 15.09 -20.87 0.84
C THR A 102 14.50 -19.85 -0.13
N VAL A 103 15.33 -19.03 -0.76
CA VAL A 103 14.88 -18.00 -1.73
C VAL A 103 13.99 -18.61 -2.82
N SER A 104 14.39 -19.73 -3.42
CA SER A 104 13.60 -20.39 -4.47
C SER A 104 12.24 -20.89 -3.98
N ASN A 105 12.18 -21.41 -2.75
CA ASN A 105 10.92 -21.87 -2.16
C ASN A 105 10.02 -20.70 -1.78
N PHE A 106 10.59 -19.62 -1.25
CA PHE A 106 9.87 -18.40 -0.95
C PHE A 106 9.24 -17.82 -2.22
N ASP A 107 10.01 -17.69 -3.31
CA ASP A 107 9.52 -17.16 -4.57
C ASP A 107 8.36 -17.99 -5.12
N PHE A 108 8.51 -19.32 -5.20
CA PHE A 108 7.43 -20.19 -5.65
C PHE A 108 6.19 -20.10 -4.75
N THR A 109 6.39 -20.12 -3.43
CA THR A 109 5.29 -20.07 -2.45
C THR A 109 4.55 -18.74 -2.54
N MET A 110 5.26 -17.62 -2.64
CA MET A 110 4.65 -16.30 -2.82
C MET A 110 3.81 -16.22 -4.09
N HIS A 111 4.30 -16.78 -5.21
CA HIS A 111 3.51 -16.83 -6.44
C HIS A 111 2.21 -17.63 -6.25
N MET A 112 2.28 -18.80 -5.58
CA MET A 112 1.10 -19.62 -5.31
C MET A 112 0.12 -18.94 -4.35
N LEU A 113 0.62 -18.33 -3.27
CA LEU A 113 -0.19 -17.58 -2.31
C LEU A 113 -0.94 -16.44 -3.01
N LEU A 114 -0.23 -15.62 -3.80
CA LEU A 114 -0.84 -14.50 -4.52
C LEU A 114 -1.86 -14.96 -5.56
N PHE A 115 -1.57 -16.07 -6.26
CA PHE A 115 -2.50 -16.65 -7.23
C PHE A 115 -3.81 -17.07 -6.56
N LEU A 116 -3.72 -17.89 -5.50
CA LEU A 116 -4.89 -18.39 -4.78
C LEU A 116 -5.68 -17.27 -4.10
N HIS A 117 -4.99 -16.29 -3.50
CA HIS A 117 -5.64 -15.13 -2.90
C HIS A 117 -6.40 -14.31 -3.93
N THR A 118 -5.83 -14.12 -5.13
CA THR A 118 -6.50 -13.40 -6.22
C THR A 118 -7.77 -14.12 -6.65
N GLU A 119 -7.73 -15.45 -6.84
CA GLU A 119 -8.93 -16.24 -7.16
C GLU A 119 -10.01 -16.11 -6.07
N HIS A 120 -9.61 -16.22 -4.80
CA HIS A 120 -10.53 -16.07 -3.67
C HIS A 120 -11.17 -14.68 -3.61
N VAL A 121 -10.38 -13.61 -3.75
CA VAL A 121 -10.87 -12.23 -3.71
C VAL A 121 -11.83 -11.95 -4.87
N ILE A 122 -11.53 -12.43 -6.09
CA ILE A 122 -12.42 -12.29 -7.25
C ILE A 122 -13.76 -12.98 -6.98
N ALA A 123 -13.73 -14.23 -6.51
CA ALA A 123 -14.95 -14.99 -6.20
C ALA A 123 -15.81 -14.29 -5.14
N LYS A 124 -15.18 -13.78 -4.06
CA LYS A 124 -15.86 -13.02 -2.99
C LYS A 124 -16.47 -11.73 -3.53
N GLN A 125 -15.76 -11.01 -4.41
CA GLN A 125 -16.28 -9.80 -5.06
C GLN A 125 -17.48 -10.10 -5.96
N GLU A 126 -17.41 -11.15 -6.78
CA GLU A 126 -18.54 -11.55 -7.62
C GLU A 126 -19.77 -11.94 -6.79
N GLU A 127 -19.58 -12.66 -5.68
CA GLU A 127 -20.66 -13.00 -4.77
C GLU A 127 -21.29 -11.75 -4.14
N LYS A 128 -20.46 -10.79 -3.69
CA LYS A 128 -20.91 -9.50 -3.17
C LYS A 128 -21.76 -8.76 -4.20
N GLN A 129 -21.34 -8.72 -5.47
CA GLN A 129 -22.12 -8.11 -6.55
C GLN A 129 -23.45 -8.84 -6.80
N ARG A 130 -23.46 -10.18 -6.75
CA ARG A 130 -24.69 -10.97 -6.89
C ARG A 130 -25.68 -10.70 -5.74
N LYS A 131 -25.20 -10.64 -4.49
CA LYS A 131 -26.03 -10.34 -3.31
C LYS A 131 -26.61 -8.93 -3.38
N LEU A 132 -25.79 -7.94 -3.76
CA LEU A 132 -26.24 -6.56 -3.97
C LEU A 132 -27.31 -6.47 -5.08
N ALA A 133 -27.12 -7.16 -6.20
CA ALA A 133 -28.10 -7.21 -7.30
C ALA A 133 -29.42 -7.89 -6.87
N ALA A 134 -29.37 -8.82 -5.93
CA ALA A 134 -30.54 -9.48 -5.34
C ALA A 134 -31.20 -8.69 -4.19
N GLY A 135 -30.66 -7.51 -3.82
CA GLY A 135 -31.18 -6.69 -2.73
C GLY A 135 -30.93 -7.27 -1.33
N ILE A 136 -29.95 -8.17 -1.19
CA ILE A 136 -29.56 -8.76 0.09
C ILE A 136 -28.55 -7.81 0.75
N GLU A 137 -28.78 -7.46 2.02
CA GLU A 137 -27.80 -6.72 2.83
C GLU A 137 -26.50 -7.53 2.92
N VAL A 138 -25.39 -6.93 2.50
CA VAL A 138 -24.05 -7.51 2.62
C VAL A 138 -23.38 -6.88 3.84
N ILE A 139 -23.17 -7.67 4.88
CA ILE A 139 -22.31 -7.30 6.01
C ILE A 139 -20.86 -7.55 5.57
N ASP A 140 -20.01 -6.53 5.68
CA ASP A 140 -18.59 -6.64 5.33
C ASP A 140 -17.83 -7.23 6.51
N GLU A 141 -17.79 -8.56 6.61
CA GLU A 141 -17.03 -9.29 7.64
C GLU A 141 -15.49 -9.21 7.43
N SER A 142 -14.99 -8.24 6.67
CA SER A 142 -13.55 -8.11 6.40
C SER A 142 -12.77 -7.36 7.49
N GLU A 143 -13.40 -7.02 8.61
CA GLU A 143 -12.78 -6.22 9.69
C GLU A 143 -12.46 -7.03 10.97
N ASP A 144 -12.94 -8.27 11.10
CA ASP A 144 -12.89 -9.01 12.39
C ASP A 144 -12.26 -10.41 12.28
N GLU A 145 -10.98 -10.50 11.93
CA GLU A 145 -10.15 -11.68 12.28
C GLU A 145 -8.74 -11.20 12.63
N ASP A 146 -8.59 -10.61 13.83
CA ASP A 146 -7.33 -10.61 14.60
C ASP A 146 -7.62 -10.10 16.03
N GLU A 147 -8.32 -10.94 16.80
CA GLU A 147 -8.26 -10.85 18.27
C GLU A 147 -7.34 -11.97 18.78
N SER A 148 -6.40 -11.57 19.65
CA SER A 148 -5.63 -12.38 20.62
C SER A 148 -4.39 -13.10 20.04
N GLU A 149 -3.18 -13.04 20.61
CA GLU A 149 -2.68 -12.61 21.92
C GLU A 149 -1.18 -12.19 21.77
N ASP A 150 -0.86 -10.92 22.03
CA ASP A 150 0.49 -10.53 22.43
C ASP A 150 0.62 -10.87 23.93
N GLU A 151 1.09 -12.07 24.27
CA GLU A 151 1.69 -12.32 25.58
C GLU A 151 3.16 -11.88 25.53
N GLU A 152 3.43 -10.75 26.19
CA GLU A 152 4.76 -10.29 26.57
C GLU A 152 5.42 -11.30 27.55
N ASP A 153 6.61 -11.80 27.20
CA ASP A 153 7.77 -11.97 28.11
C ASP A 153 9.08 -12.22 27.32
#